data_AF-A0A8H6DYU5-F1
#
_entry.id   AF-A0A8H6DYU5-F1
#
_cell.length_a   1.000
_cell.length_b   1.000
_cell.length_c   1.000
_cell.angle_alpha   90.00
_cell.angle_beta   90.00
_cell.angle_gamma   90.00
#
_symmetry.space_group_name_H-M   'P 1'
#
loop_
_entity.id
_entity.type
_entity.pdbx_description
1 polymer ?
#
loop_
_entity_poly.entity_id
_entity_poly.type
_entity_poly.pdbx_seq_one_letter_code
_entity_poly.pdbx_strand_id
1 'polypeptide(L)'
;MCKGCINLNIAEPSQLPQLCQQSLEKLIEHGKKLLKYCTEMEDYYRSMGYYYHTSQLTKREAMAECPTHGDHLVKLEDAFNLDHPEDYHILFKPMETSITQIKEVVSDAEHISSNISVSDLAKILTTELQPKLHTGHITINKMRTYFSRLNLYTNTLRAVSCEPDGTHPPNNNRETPWHRRKFNVCTGKWELESMAEEWTDFLNWVTCLPETQAWVQKGEDVKEIALRWLKNFVVVELRLQDIN
;
A
#
# COMPACT_ATOMS: atom_id res chain seq x y z
N MET A 1 12.20 -19.92 11.10
CA MET A 1 11.58 -20.20 9.78
C MET A 1 10.16 -19.64 9.79
N CYS A 2 9.73 -18.89 8.77
CA CYS A 2 8.33 -18.42 8.70
C CYS A 2 7.40 -19.60 8.38
N LYS A 3 6.09 -19.50 8.70
CA LYS A 3 5.10 -20.58 8.49
C LYS A 3 5.01 -21.09 7.03
N GLY A 4 5.38 -20.27 6.05
CA GLY A 4 5.45 -20.63 4.63
C GLY A 4 6.77 -21.27 4.16
N CYS A 5 7.75 -21.50 5.04
CA CYS A 5 8.98 -22.20 4.66
C CYS A 5 8.79 -23.72 4.68
N ILE A 6 9.11 -24.38 3.57
CA ILE A 6 9.07 -25.84 3.45
C ILE A 6 10.27 -26.44 4.19
N ASN A 7 10.04 -27.50 4.96
CA ASN A 7 11.11 -28.29 5.58
C ASN A 7 11.09 -29.71 5.00
N LEU A 8 11.97 -29.96 4.02
CA LEU A 8 12.08 -31.27 3.36
C LEU A 8 12.93 -32.28 4.15
N ASN A 9 13.63 -31.87 5.21
CA ASN A 9 14.67 -32.66 5.89
C ASN A 9 14.14 -33.77 6.83
N ILE A 10 12.82 -33.97 6.93
CA ILE A 10 12.20 -34.86 7.94
C ILE A 10 11.47 -36.06 7.29
N ALA A 11 11.37 -36.12 5.96
CA ALA A 11 10.57 -37.14 5.29
C ALA A 11 11.32 -38.45 5.02
N GLU A 12 10.60 -39.57 5.10
CA GLU A 12 11.08 -40.86 4.59
C GLU A 12 11.31 -40.78 3.07
N PRO A 13 12.33 -41.47 2.51
CA PRO A 13 12.64 -41.41 1.08
C PRO A 13 11.47 -41.76 0.14
N SER A 14 10.56 -42.63 0.58
CA SER A 14 9.36 -43.04 -0.14
C SER A 14 8.31 -41.91 -0.27
N GLN A 15 8.30 -40.96 0.67
CA GLN A 15 7.37 -39.84 0.72
C GLN A 15 7.91 -38.59 0.01
N LEU A 16 9.23 -38.55 -0.23
CA LEU A 16 9.95 -37.43 -0.82
C LEU A 16 9.37 -36.94 -2.18
N PRO A 17 8.95 -37.81 -3.13
CA PRO A 17 8.39 -37.36 -4.40
C PRO A 17 7.10 -36.56 -4.20
N GLN A 18 6.17 -37.10 -3.41
CA GLN A 18 4.88 -36.46 -3.12
C GLN A 18 5.07 -35.17 -2.31
N LEU A 19 6.00 -35.17 -1.34
CA LEU A 19 6.33 -34.01 -0.53
C LEU A 19 6.91 -32.87 -1.38
N CYS A 20 7.81 -33.17 -2.32
CA CYS A 20 8.38 -32.17 -3.22
C CYS A 20 7.31 -31.53 -4.12
N GLN A 21 6.41 -32.34 -4.67
CA GLN A 21 5.30 -31.84 -5.49
C GLN A 21 4.35 -30.93 -4.70
N GLN A 22 3.91 -31.38 -3.52
CA GLN A 22 3.08 -30.56 -2.63
C GLN A 22 3.78 -29.27 -2.19
N SER A 23 5.10 -29.33 -2.01
CA SER A 23 5.91 -28.18 -1.64
C SER A 23 6.01 -27.17 -2.77
N LEU A 24 6.18 -27.62 -4.01
CA LEU A 24 6.17 -26.77 -5.20
C LEU A 24 4.81 -26.06 -5.34
N GLU A 25 3.70 -26.79 -5.20
CA GLU A 25 2.35 -26.23 -5.26
C GLU A 25 2.12 -25.17 -4.17
N LYS A 26 2.48 -25.47 -2.92
CA LYS A 26 2.39 -24.51 -1.80
C LYS A 26 3.26 -23.29 -2.02
N LEU A 27 4.44 -23.45 -2.61
CA LEU A 27 5.36 -22.35 -2.93
C LEU A 27 4.73 -21.41 -3.97
N ILE A 28 4.15 -21.95 -5.04
CA ILE A 28 3.42 -21.18 -6.06
C ILE A 28 2.22 -20.47 -5.46
N GLU A 29 1.41 -21.17 -4.67
CA GLU A 29 0.24 -20.60 -3.99
C GLU A 29 0.64 -19.44 -3.07
N HIS A 30 1.66 -19.66 -2.24
CA HIS A 30 2.18 -18.64 -1.33
C HIS A 30 2.75 -17.43 -2.08
N GLY A 31 3.48 -17.65 -3.17
CA GLY A 31 3.98 -16.58 -4.04
C GLY A 31 2.84 -15.74 -4.63
N LYS A 32 1.80 -16.38 -5.18
CA LYS A 32 0.60 -15.70 -5.70
C LYS A 32 -0.15 -14.93 -4.60
N LYS A 33 -0.27 -15.51 -3.40
CA LYS A 33 -0.87 -14.85 -2.23
C LYS A 33 -0.10 -13.59 -1.87
N LEU A 34 1.22 -13.64 -1.80
CA LEU A 34 2.07 -12.48 -1.52
C LEU A 34 1.93 -11.38 -2.59
N LEU A 35 1.91 -11.74 -3.87
CA LEU A 35 1.74 -10.77 -4.97
C LEU A 35 0.39 -10.03 -4.88
N LYS A 36 -0.68 -10.76 -4.55
CA LYS A 36 -1.99 -10.16 -4.30
C LYS A 36 -1.93 -9.15 -3.15
N TYR A 37 -1.30 -9.52 -2.03
CA TYR A 37 -1.16 -8.63 -0.87
C TYR A 37 -0.40 -7.34 -1.19
N CYS A 38 0.62 -7.38 -2.05
CA CYS A 38 1.34 -6.17 -2.45
C CYS A 38 0.42 -5.15 -3.13
N THR A 39 -0.51 -5.62 -3.96
CA THR A 39 -1.48 -4.75 -4.64
C THR A 39 -2.44 -4.11 -3.62
N GLU A 40 -2.99 -4.93 -2.72
CA GLU A 40 -3.89 -4.45 -1.66
C GLU A 40 -3.19 -3.43 -0.73
N MET A 41 -1.90 -3.66 -0.44
CA MET A 41 -1.09 -2.78 0.41
C MET A 41 -0.94 -1.37 -0.16
N GLU A 42 -0.81 -1.26 -1.48
CA GLU A 42 -0.73 0.02 -2.19
C GLU A 42 -2.07 0.78 -2.11
N ASP A 43 -3.20 0.07 -2.25
CA ASP A 43 -4.54 0.64 -2.10
C ASP A 43 -4.81 1.15 -0.68
N TYR A 44 -4.30 0.43 0.33
CA TYR A 44 -4.35 0.89 1.71
C TYR A 44 -3.49 2.13 1.94
N TYR A 45 -2.28 2.19 1.36
CA TYR A 45 -1.44 3.39 1.40
C TYR A 45 -2.17 4.61 0.85
N ARG A 46 -2.77 4.47 -0.35
CA ARG A 46 -3.59 5.50 -0.99
C ARG A 46 -4.72 5.97 -0.05
N SER A 47 -5.43 5.03 0.55
CA SER A 47 -6.53 5.31 1.49
C SER A 47 -6.08 6.11 2.71
N MET A 48 -4.95 5.74 3.30
CA MET A 48 -4.38 6.46 4.44
C MET A 48 -3.91 7.86 4.05
N GLY A 49 -3.23 8.00 2.90
CA GLY A 49 -2.78 9.29 2.39
C GLY A 49 -3.94 10.22 2.08
N TYR A 50 -5.03 9.70 1.52
CA TYR A 50 -6.26 10.47 1.31
C TYR A 50 -6.82 11.00 2.64
N TYR A 51 -6.90 10.16 3.68
CA TYR A 51 -7.37 10.61 5.00
C TYR A 51 -6.44 11.64 5.64
N TYR A 52 -5.13 11.46 5.53
CA TYR A 52 -4.15 12.41 6.05
C TYR A 52 -4.32 13.78 5.36
N HIS A 53 -4.32 13.80 4.03
CA HIS A 53 -4.39 15.06 3.29
C HIS A 53 -5.74 15.75 3.41
N THR A 54 -6.84 15.00 3.46
CA THR A 54 -8.19 15.58 3.65
C THR A 54 -8.49 16.03 5.08
N SER A 55 -7.57 15.81 6.02
CA SER A 55 -7.65 16.40 7.36
C SER A 55 -7.41 17.92 7.32
N GLN A 56 -7.99 18.64 8.27
CA GLN A 56 -7.78 20.08 8.42
C GLN A 56 -6.42 20.36 9.06
N LEU A 57 -5.74 21.45 8.67
CA LEU A 57 -4.46 21.87 9.25
C LEU A 57 -4.53 22.01 10.77
N THR A 58 -5.60 22.63 11.29
CA THR A 58 -5.82 22.79 12.74
C THR A 58 -5.84 21.47 13.51
N LYS A 59 -6.19 20.36 12.84
CA LYS A 59 -6.17 19.02 13.45
C LYS A 59 -4.78 18.41 13.43
N ARG A 60 -4.02 18.63 12.35
CA ARG A 60 -2.60 18.27 12.29
C ARG A 60 -1.83 19.00 13.39
N GLU A 61 -2.04 20.30 13.54
CA GLU A 61 -1.44 21.12 14.62
C GLU A 61 -1.81 20.60 16.02
N ALA A 62 -3.09 20.33 16.28
CA ALA A 62 -3.52 19.78 17.58
C ALA A 62 -2.89 18.41 17.89
N MET A 63 -2.69 17.57 16.87
CA MET A 63 -1.98 16.30 17.03
C MET A 63 -0.49 16.50 17.27
N ALA A 64 0.14 17.49 16.63
CA ALA A 64 1.54 17.86 16.83
C ALA A 64 1.81 18.30 18.28
N GLU A 65 0.90 19.10 18.85
CA GLU A 65 1.01 19.60 20.22
C GLU A 65 0.71 18.54 21.29
N CYS A 66 0.12 17.40 20.91
CA CYS A 66 -0.22 16.32 21.82
C CYS A 66 1.04 15.53 22.22
N PRO A 67 1.42 15.48 23.52
CA PRO A 67 2.63 14.75 23.96
C PRO A 67 2.63 13.25 23.65
N THR A 68 1.43 12.67 23.48
CA THR A 68 1.26 11.23 23.19
C THR A 68 1.20 10.92 21.70
N HIS A 69 0.88 11.92 20.86
CA HIS A 69 0.56 11.70 19.45
C HIS A 69 1.37 12.57 18.47
N GLY A 70 2.17 13.51 18.96
CA GLY A 70 3.04 14.33 18.11
C GLY A 70 3.99 13.49 17.24
N ASP A 71 4.64 12.48 17.84
CA ASP A 71 5.52 11.56 17.10
C ASP A 71 4.76 10.77 16.01
N HIS A 72 3.46 10.53 16.19
CA HIS A 72 2.65 9.86 15.16
C HIS A 72 2.46 10.77 13.94
N LEU A 73 2.29 12.08 14.14
CA LEU A 73 2.15 13.04 13.05
C LEU A 73 3.44 13.11 12.22
N VAL A 74 4.61 13.17 12.87
CA VAL A 74 5.91 13.14 12.18
C VAL A 74 6.01 11.91 11.28
N LYS A 75 5.53 10.75 11.73
CA LYS A 75 5.53 9.52 10.91
C LYS A 75 4.54 9.55 9.75
N LEU A 76 3.45 10.30 9.86
CA LEU A 76 2.51 10.52 8.77
C LEU A 76 3.10 11.50 7.74
N GLU A 77 3.73 12.58 8.19
CA GLU A 77 4.42 13.54 7.34
C GLU A 77 5.55 12.88 6.54
N ASP A 78 6.41 12.10 7.21
CA ASP A 78 7.47 11.29 6.59
C ASP A 78 6.93 10.38 5.46
N ALA A 79 5.66 9.96 5.54
CA ALA A 79 5.06 8.99 4.61
C ALA A 79 4.21 9.62 3.48
N PHE A 80 3.63 10.80 3.72
CA PHE A 80 2.60 11.38 2.87
C PHE A 80 2.94 12.76 2.31
N ASN A 81 3.89 13.50 2.89
CA ASN A 81 4.38 14.76 2.34
C ASN A 81 5.46 14.46 1.28
N LEU A 82 4.99 14.03 0.11
CA LEU A 82 5.83 13.73 -1.05
C LEU A 82 5.91 14.97 -1.93
N ASP A 83 7.12 15.36 -2.33
CA ASP A 83 7.36 16.53 -3.17
C ASP A 83 7.59 16.14 -4.64
N HIS A 84 8.09 14.93 -4.87
CA HIS A 84 8.46 14.42 -6.18
C HIS A 84 7.95 12.99 -6.43
N PRO A 85 7.56 12.63 -7.66
CA PRO A 85 7.15 11.26 -7.99
C PRO A 85 8.18 10.20 -7.59
N GLU A 86 9.46 10.54 -7.59
CA GLU A 86 10.55 9.68 -7.12
C GLU A 86 10.42 9.29 -5.64
N ASP A 87 9.84 10.14 -4.79
CA ASP A 87 9.66 9.86 -3.36
C ASP A 87 8.72 8.68 -3.15
N TYR A 88 7.68 8.56 -3.98
CA TYR A 88 6.80 7.39 -4.00
C TYR A 88 7.57 6.12 -4.32
N HIS A 89 8.42 6.16 -5.35
CA HIS A 89 9.23 5.01 -5.74
C HIS A 89 10.26 4.63 -4.68
N ILE A 90 10.83 5.60 -3.95
CA ILE A 90 11.73 5.34 -2.83
C ILE A 90 10.98 4.60 -1.72
N LEU A 91 9.79 5.07 -1.34
CA LEU A 91 8.95 4.44 -0.32
C LEU A 91 8.58 3.00 -0.68
N PHE A 92 8.22 2.75 -1.93
CA PHE A 92 7.78 1.43 -2.40
C PHE A 92 8.90 0.52 -2.93
N LYS A 93 10.15 1.00 -3.04
CA LYS A 93 11.26 0.24 -3.61
C LYS A 93 11.47 -1.16 -3.02
N PRO A 94 11.39 -1.36 -1.69
CA PRO A 94 11.53 -2.69 -1.11
C PRO A 94 10.43 -3.65 -1.57
N MET A 95 9.21 -3.14 -1.75
CA MET A 95 8.06 -3.90 -2.22
C MET A 95 8.18 -4.22 -3.71
N GLU A 96 8.53 -3.24 -4.56
CA GLU A 96 8.76 -3.44 -6.00
C GLU A 96 9.83 -4.51 -6.27
N THR A 97 10.93 -4.46 -5.51
CA THR A 97 12.01 -5.45 -5.58
C THR A 97 11.50 -6.85 -5.20
N SER A 98 10.71 -6.93 -4.12
CA SER A 98 10.13 -8.20 -3.65
C SER A 98 9.11 -8.76 -4.65
N ILE A 99 8.27 -7.91 -5.26
CA ILE A 99 7.32 -8.31 -6.30
C ILE A 99 8.06 -8.94 -7.47
N THR A 100 9.15 -8.31 -7.93
CA THR A 100 9.97 -8.82 -9.04
C THR A 100 10.53 -10.21 -8.70
N GLN A 101 11.16 -10.35 -7.53
CA GLN A 101 11.70 -11.63 -7.06
C GLN A 101 10.64 -12.72 -6.91
N ILE A 102 9.45 -12.38 -6.41
CA ILE A 102 8.37 -13.36 -6.23
C ILE A 102 7.77 -13.77 -7.58
N LYS A 103 7.64 -12.85 -8.54
CA LYS A 103 7.22 -13.18 -9.91
C LYS A 103 8.19 -14.14 -10.58
N GLU A 104 9.50 -13.91 -10.43
CA GLU A 104 10.53 -14.84 -10.91
C GLU A 104 10.35 -16.21 -10.26
N VAL A 105 10.22 -16.28 -8.93
CA VAL A 105 10.02 -17.55 -8.22
C VAL A 105 8.77 -18.30 -8.71
N VAL A 106 7.63 -17.61 -8.86
CA VAL A 106 6.39 -18.22 -9.34
C VAL A 106 6.55 -18.70 -10.77
N SER A 107 7.14 -17.89 -11.64
CA SER A 107 7.41 -18.26 -13.04
C SER A 107 8.33 -19.47 -13.12
N ASP A 108 9.48 -19.44 -12.43
CA ASP A 108 10.45 -20.53 -12.43
C ASP A 108 9.81 -21.84 -11.92
N ALA A 109 9.00 -21.75 -10.87
CA ALA A 109 8.28 -22.88 -10.29
C ALA A 109 7.22 -23.48 -11.24
N GLU A 110 6.46 -22.64 -11.96
CA GLU A 110 5.44 -23.08 -12.91
C GLU A 110 6.02 -23.75 -14.18
N HIS A 111 7.27 -23.42 -14.53
CA HIS A 111 7.96 -23.96 -15.71
C HIS A 111 8.86 -25.16 -15.41
N ILE A 112 8.86 -25.68 -14.17
CA ILE A 112 9.58 -26.92 -13.86
C ILE A 112 8.97 -28.07 -14.66
N SER A 113 9.82 -28.80 -15.39
CA SER A 113 9.40 -29.97 -16.19
C SER A 113 8.77 -31.05 -15.32
N SER A 114 7.65 -31.63 -15.78
CA SER A 114 6.99 -32.78 -15.14
C SER A 114 7.87 -34.02 -15.04
N ASN A 115 8.95 -34.09 -15.83
CA ASN A 115 9.88 -35.22 -15.87
C ASN A 115 11.14 -35.00 -15.01
N ILE A 116 11.19 -33.93 -14.22
CA ILE A 116 12.33 -33.65 -13.34
C ILE A 116 12.53 -34.78 -12.32
N SER A 117 13.80 -35.08 -12.00
CA SER A 117 14.09 -36.04 -10.94
C SER A 117 13.72 -35.46 -9.58
N VAL A 118 13.34 -36.31 -8.62
CA VAL A 118 12.98 -35.88 -7.26
C VAL A 118 14.15 -35.19 -6.56
N SER A 119 15.38 -35.66 -6.81
CA SER A 119 16.61 -35.06 -6.27
C SER A 119 16.83 -33.65 -6.80
N ASP A 120 16.63 -33.45 -8.11
CA ASP A 120 16.81 -32.15 -8.74
C ASP A 120 15.70 -31.18 -8.30
N LEU A 121 14.46 -31.64 -8.20
CA LEU A 121 13.35 -30.84 -7.68
C LEU A 121 13.60 -30.40 -6.23
N ALA A 122 14.03 -31.31 -5.36
CA ALA A 122 14.35 -30.99 -3.97
C ALA A 122 15.47 -29.95 -3.88
N LYS A 123 16.49 -30.05 -4.74
CA LYS A 123 17.58 -29.07 -4.83
C LYS A 123 17.06 -27.71 -5.27
N ILE A 124 16.34 -27.62 -6.39
CA ILE A 124 15.78 -26.35 -6.90
C ILE A 124 14.90 -25.68 -5.84
N LEU A 125 14.01 -26.44 -5.20
CA LEU A 125 13.14 -25.92 -4.14
C LEU A 125 13.96 -25.31 -2.99
N THR A 126 14.96 -26.01 -2.49
CA THR A 126 15.69 -25.62 -1.27
C THR A 126 16.77 -24.57 -1.52
N THR A 127 17.46 -24.60 -2.67
CA THR A 127 18.60 -23.73 -2.93
C THR A 127 18.27 -22.51 -3.79
N GLU A 128 17.21 -22.58 -4.61
CA GLU A 128 16.91 -21.53 -5.58
C GLU A 128 15.59 -20.80 -5.26
N LEU A 129 14.49 -21.55 -5.12
CA LEU A 129 13.15 -20.94 -5.04
C LEU A 129 12.80 -20.48 -3.62
N GLN A 130 12.96 -21.36 -2.62
CA GLN A 130 12.56 -21.07 -1.24
C GLN A 130 13.33 -19.89 -0.62
N PRO A 131 14.65 -19.73 -0.80
CA PRO A 131 15.37 -18.58 -0.22
C PRO A 131 14.90 -17.23 -0.79
N LYS A 132 14.63 -17.18 -2.10
CA LYS A 132 14.08 -15.98 -2.77
C LYS A 132 12.69 -15.65 -2.24
N LEU A 133 11.80 -16.65 -2.17
CA LEU A 133 10.46 -16.46 -1.63
C LEU A 133 10.48 -16.02 -0.15
N HIS A 134 11.40 -16.59 0.64
CA HIS A 134 11.55 -16.24 2.05
C HIS A 134 11.99 -14.79 2.23
N THR A 135 12.94 -14.34 1.41
CA THR A 135 13.40 -12.93 1.39
C THR A 135 12.24 -11.99 1.05
N GLY A 136 11.50 -12.29 -0.02
CA GLY A 136 10.32 -11.52 -0.42
C GLY A 136 9.25 -11.48 0.68
N HIS A 137 8.96 -12.62 1.32
CA HIS A 137 8.02 -12.72 2.44
C HIS A 137 8.44 -11.79 3.60
N ILE A 138 9.69 -11.86 4.05
CA ILE A 138 10.18 -11.03 5.16
C ILE A 138 10.02 -9.55 4.85
N THR A 139 10.40 -9.13 3.64
CA THR A 139 10.30 -7.73 3.22
C THR A 139 8.85 -7.27 3.17
N ILE A 140 7.94 -8.06 2.58
CA ILE A 140 6.51 -7.74 2.55
C ILE A 140 5.92 -7.65 3.97
N ASN A 141 6.32 -8.54 4.89
CA ASN A 141 5.86 -8.46 6.29
C ASN A 141 6.37 -7.21 7.02
N LYS A 142 7.59 -6.75 6.73
CA LYS A 142 8.12 -5.49 7.26
C LYS A 142 7.33 -4.31 6.74
N MET A 143 7.09 -4.25 5.43
CA MET A 143 6.24 -3.22 4.80
C MET A 143 4.82 -3.23 5.38
N ARG A 144 4.22 -4.42 5.53
CA ARG A 144 2.90 -4.58 6.17
C ARG A 144 2.88 -3.98 7.57
N THR A 145 3.89 -4.28 8.39
CA THR A 145 4.00 -3.78 9.76
C THR A 145 4.11 -2.26 9.77
N TYR A 146 4.89 -1.70 8.85
CA TYR A 146 5.01 -0.26 8.65
C TYR A 146 3.67 0.39 8.29
N PHE A 147 2.98 -0.09 7.24
CA PHE A 147 1.68 0.46 6.85
C PHE A 147 0.56 0.23 7.89
N SER A 148 0.63 -0.85 8.66
CA SER A 148 -0.30 -1.08 9.78
C SER A 148 -0.15 -0.02 10.87
N ARG A 149 1.10 0.43 11.13
CA ARG A 149 1.36 1.55 12.04
C ARG A 149 0.87 2.88 11.46
N LEU A 150 1.13 3.14 10.18
CA LEU A 150 0.58 4.32 9.51
C LEU A 150 -0.95 4.36 9.58
N ASN A 151 -1.62 3.21 9.43
CA ASN A 151 -3.08 3.13 9.54
C ASN A 151 -3.55 3.45 10.96
N LEU A 152 -2.85 2.94 11.97
CA LEU A 152 -3.12 3.30 13.36
C LEU A 152 -2.97 4.81 13.58
N TYR A 153 -1.89 5.41 13.09
CA TYR A 153 -1.64 6.86 13.24
C TYR A 153 -2.67 7.70 12.49
N THR A 154 -3.05 7.28 11.28
CA THR A 154 -4.10 7.92 10.49
C THR A 154 -5.44 7.83 11.19
N ASN A 155 -5.76 6.69 11.81
CA ASN A 155 -6.98 6.54 12.61
C ASN A 155 -6.94 7.37 13.89
N THR A 156 -5.77 7.56 14.50
CA THR A 156 -5.60 8.50 15.62
C THR A 156 -5.86 9.93 15.16
N LEU A 157 -5.30 10.36 14.03
CA LEU A 157 -5.58 11.67 13.43
C LEU A 157 -7.08 11.84 13.16
N ARG A 158 -7.74 10.81 12.61
CA ARG A 158 -9.20 10.77 12.43
C ARG A 158 -9.97 10.79 13.75
N ALA A 159 -9.49 10.16 14.82
CA ALA A 159 -10.19 10.13 16.11
C ALA A 159 -10.06 11.45 16.88
N VAL A 160 -8.89 12.11 16.79
CA VAL A 160 -8.69 13.50 17.23
C VAL A 160 -9.52 14.48 16.35
N SER A 161 -9.90 14.03 15.16
CA SER A 161 -10.76 14.71 14.19
C SER A 161 -12.17 14.10 14.13
N CYS A 162 -13.02 14.21 15.16
CA CYS A 162 -14.44 13.84 15.00
C CYS A 162 -15.06 14.57 13.78
N GLU A 163 -15.23 13.92 12.62
CA GLU A 163 -16.33 13.00 12.29
C GLU A 163 -16.14 12.25 10.95
N PRO A 164 -16.90 11.16 10.73
CA PRO A 164 -16.71 10.18 9.65
C PRO A 164 -17.42 10.57 8.34
N ASP A 165 -16.91 9.99 7.26
CA ASP A 165 -17.64 9.56 6.07
C ASP A 165 -18.45 10.61 5.29
N GLY A 166 -17.74 11.37 4.44
CA GLY A 166 -18.12 11.73 3.05
C GLY A 166 -19.44 12.49 2.77
N THR A 167 -20.27 12.68 3.78
CA THR A 167 -21.60 13.26 3.79
C THR A 167 -21.83 13.70 5.24
N HIS A 168 -22.32 14.92 5.49
CA HIS A 168 -22.66 15.49 6.82
C HIS A 168 -21.60 16.40 7.48
N PRO A 169 -21.98 17.10 8.57
CA PRO A 169 -22.14 18.54 8.68
C PRO A 169 -20.84 19.20 9.21
N PRO A 170 -20.79 20.53 9.35
CA PRO A 170 -19.54 21.20 9.71
C PRO A 170 -19.11 20.83 11.15
N ASN A 171 -17.79 20.78 11.38
CA ASN A 171 -17.18 20.24 12.61
C ASN A 171 -17.64 20.96 13.89
N ASN A 172 -17.14 20.58 15.08
CA ASN A 172 -17.48 21.27 16.34
C ASN A 172 -17.22 22.79 16.34
N ASN A 173 -16.38 23.30 15.43
CA ASN A 173 -16.11 24.74 15.18
C ASN A 173 -16.94 25.32 14.00
N ARG A 174 -17.80 24.51 13.40
CA ARG A 174 -18.52 24.75 12.15
C ARG A 174 -17.63 25.09 10.95
N GLU A 175 -16.40 24.60 10.91
CA GLU A 175 -15.50 24.80 9.77
C GLU A 175 -16.02 24.02 8.56
N THR A 176 -16.00 24.68 7.40
CA THR A 176 -16.29 24.02 6.12
C THR A 176 -15.08 23.16 5.75
N PRO A 177 -15.27 21.88 5.33
CA PRO A 177 -14.18 21.05 4.84
C PRO A 177 -13.41 21.75 3.72
N TRP A 178 -12.09 21.84 3.83
CA TRP A 178 -11.28 22.54 2.83
C TRP A 178 -11.42 21.92 1.43
N HIS A 179 -11.63 20.61 1.38
CA HIS A 179 -11.75 19.82 0.16
C HIS A 179 -13.15 19.88 -0.49
N ARG A 180 -14.03 20.75 0.00
CA ARG A 180 -15.36 20.95 -0.57
C ARG A 180 -15.25 21.63 -1.95
N ARG A 181 -15.97 21.10 -2.93
CA ARG A 181 -15.92 21.55 -4.34
C ARG A 181 -17.27 22.05 -4.83
N LYS A 182 -17.24 23.07 -5.67
CA LYS A 182 -18.40 23.61 -6.40
C LYS A 182 -18.21 23.45 -7.90
N PHE A 183 -19.31 23.21 -8.61
CA PHE A 183 -19.29 23.22 -10.07
C PHE A 183 -19.50 24.66 -10.56
N ASN A 184 -18.52 25.19 -11.27
CA ASN A 184 -18.61 26.50 -11.88
C ASN A 184 -19.29 26.37 -13.24
N VAL A 185 -20.56 26.78 -13.31
CA VAL A 185 -21.40 26.68 -14.53
C VAL A 185 -20.85 27.53 -15.67
N CYS A 186 -20.14 28.62 -15.37
CA CYS A 186 -19.58 29.51 -16.39
C CYS A 186 -18.33 28.92 -17.06
N THR A 187 -17.50 28.19 -16.30
CA THR A 187 -16.28 27.57 -16.82
C THR A 187 -16.47 26.10 -17.20
N GLY A 188 -17.58 25.48 -16.78
CA GLY A 188 -17.85 24.05 -16.96
C GLY A 188 -16.93 23.16 -16.13
N LYS A 189 -16.26 23.70 -15.10
CA LYS A 189 -15.22 23.02 -14.32
C LYS A 189 -15.57 22.93 -12.85
N TRP A 190 -14.98 21.95 -12.17
CA TRP A 190 -15.03 21.87 -10.71
C TRP A 190 -13.93 22.74 -10.12
N GLU A 191 -14.24 23.42 -9.03
CA GLU A 191 -13.31 24.29 -8.30
C GLU A 191 -13.48 24.08 -6.80
N LEU A 192 -12.44 24.31 -6.01
CA LEU A 192 -12.58 24.35 -4.55
C LEU A 192 -13.50 25.52 -4.14
N GLU A 193 -14.30 25.31 -3.11
CA GLU A 193 -15.13 26.38 -2.55
C GLU A 193 -14.28 27.47 -1.89
N SER A 194 -13.18 27.07 -1.24
CA SER A 194 -12.14 27.94 -0.68
C SER A 194 -10.76 27.37 -0.98
N MET A 195 -9.83 28.22 -1.42
CA MET A 195 -8.42 27.82 -1.49
C MET A 195 -7.87 27.71 -0.07
N ALA A 196 -7.34 26.54 0.27
CA ALA A 196 -6.77 26.24 1.57
C ALA A 196 -5.33 25.77 1.42
N GLU A 197 -4.52 25.89 2.48
CA GLU A 197 -3.09 25.53 2.44
C GLU A 197 -2.91 24.04 2.14
N GLU A 198 -3.82 23.22 2.66
CA GLU A 198 -3.88 21.76 2.48
C GLU A 198 -4.04 21.33 1.02
N TRP A 199 -4.57 22.21 0.14
CA TRP A 199 -4.66 21.92 -1.29
C TRP A 199 -3.29 21.70 -1.92
N THR A 200 -2.27 22.45 -1.49
CA THR A 200 -0.91 22.31 -2.04
C THR A 200 -0.32 20.96 -1.65
N ASP A 201 -0.43 20.58 -0.37
CA ASP A 201 0.02 19.27 0.13
C ASP A 201 -0.69 18.11 -0.59
N PHE A 202 -2.02 18.20 -0.70
CA PHE A 202 -2.81 17.19 -1.39
C PHE A 202 -2.44 17.10 -2.87
N LEU A 203 -2.26 18.24 -3.55
CA LEU A 203 -1.88 18.27 -4.96
C LEU A 203 -0.48 17.66 -5.17
N ASN A 204 0.49 17.99 -4.31
CA ASN A 204 1.83 17.41 -4.36
C ASN A 204 1.76 15.89 -4.20
N TRP A 205 1.06 15.41 -3.17
CA TRP A 205 0.88 13.98 -2.95
C TRP A 205 0.19 13.28 -4.12
N VAL A 206 -0.95 13.80 -4.61
CA VAL A 206 -1.65 13.24 -5.77
C VAL A 206 -0.75 13.19 -6.99
N THR A 207 0.06 14.23 -7.22
CA THR A 207 1.03 14.27 -8.32
C THR A 207 2.03 13.13 -8.21
N CYS A 208 2.44 12.73 -7.01
CA CYS A 208 3.42 11.67 -6.84
C CYS A 208 2.86 10.25 -7.10
N LEU A 209 1.54 10.09 -7.25
CA LEU A 209 0.93 8.77 -7.40
C LEU A 209 1.08 8.21 -8.83
N PRO A 210 1.40 6.90 -8.98
CA PRO A 210 1.66 6.30 -10.30
C PRO A 210 0.50 6.46 -11.30
N GLU A 211 -0.73 6.30 -10.84
CA GLU A 211 -1.92 6.46 -11.67
C GLU A 211 -2.12 7.91 -12.14
N THR A 212 -1.79 8.90 -11.31
CA THR A 212 -1.81 10.32 -11.70
C THR A 212 -0.77 10.56 -12.79
N GLN A 213 0.44 10.06 -12.60
CA GLN A 213 1.51 10.15 -13.60
C GLN A 213 1.10 9.54 -14.94
N ALA A 214 0.38 8.42 -14.93
CA ALA A 214 -0.15 7.79 -16.15
C ALA A 214 -1.18 8.67 -16.89
N TRP A 215 -1.97 9.48 -16.18
CA TRP A 215 -2.92 10.43 -16.79
C TRP A 215 -2.22 11.71 -17.25
N VAL A 216 -1.26 12.21 -16.49
CA VAL A 216 -0.43 13.37 -16.88
C VAL A 216 0.33 13.09 -18.17
N GLN A 217 0.87 11.88 -18.34
CA GLN A 217 1.51 11.45 -19.58
C GLN A 217 0.56 11.44 -20.79
N LYS A 218 -0.75 11.33 -20.57
CA LYS A 218 -1.78 11.45 -21.62
C LYS A 218 -2.22 12.89 -21.88
N GLY A 219 -1.59 13.87 -21.22
CA GLY A 219 -1.86 15.29 -21.38
C GLY A 219 -2.98 15.83 -20.48
N GLU A 220 -3.41 15.08 -19.46
CA GLU A 220 -4.40 15.59 -18.51
C GLU A 220 -3.79 16.54 -17.48
N ASP A 221 -4.54 17.57 -17.10
CA ASP A 221 -4.11 18.54 -16.09
C ASP A 221 -4.18 17.94 -14.68
N VAL A 222 -3.10 18.10 -13.92
CA VAL A 222 -2.96 17.50 -12.60
C VAL A 222 -3.96 18.04 -11.57
N LYS A 223 -4.37 19.32 -11.69
CA LYS A 223 -5.37 19.90 -10.78
C LYS A 223 -6.75 19.29 -11.07
N GLU A 224 -7.08 19.07 -12.33
CA GLU A 224 -8.33 18.38 -12.73
C GLU A 224 -8.33 16.91 -12.28
N ILE A 225 -7.18 16.22 -12.30
CA ILE A 225 -7.03 14.88 -11.70
C ILE A 225 -7.30 14.95 -10.20
N ALA A 226 -6.58 15.80 -9.46
CA ALA A 226 -6.72 15.95 -8.00
C ALA A 226 -8.15 16.32 -7.59
N LEU A 227 -8.81 17.22 -8.31
CA LEU A 227 -10.21 17.57 -8.07
C LEU A 227 -11.15 16.39 -8.30
N ARG A 228 -10.93 15.54 -9.31
CA ARG A 228 -11.74 14.32 -9.50
C ARG A 228 -11.55 13.34 -8.36
N TRP A 229 -10.33 13.22 -7.84
CA TRP A 229 -10.01 12.35 -6.72
C TRP A 229 -10.76 12.76 -5.47
N LEU A 230 -10.80 14.04 -5.11
CA LEU A 230 -11.64 14.54 -4.00
C LEU A 230 -13.14 14.17 -4.11
N LYS A 231 -13.64 13.72 -5.28
CA LYS A 231 -15.00 13.16 -5.42
C LYS A 231 -15.06 11.66 -5.30
N ASN A 232 -14.17 11.03 -6.07
CA ASN A 232 -14.33 9.65 -6.50
C ASN A 232 -13.31 8.74 -5.84
N PHE A 233 -12.54 9.26 -4.87
CA PHE A 233 -11.58 8.47 -4.15
C PHE A 233 -12.29 7.33 -3.44
N VAL A 234 -11.98 6.11 -3.84
CA VAL A 234 -12.49 4.92 -3.18
C VAL A 234 -11.58 4.62 -2.01
N VAL A 235 -12.08 4.83 -0.80
CA VAL A 235 -11.35 4.46 0.40
C VAL A 235 -11.56 2.99 0.70
N VAL A 236 -10.45 2.25 0.85
CA VAL A 236 -10.44 0.85 1.23
C VAL A 236 -10.02 0.75 2.70
N GLU A 237 -10.86 0.12 3.52
CA GLU A 237 -10.51 -0.18 4.91
C GLU A 237 -9.41 -1.23 4.98
N LEU A 238 -8.38 -0.98 5.79
CA LEU A 238 -7.31 -1.94 6.02
C LEU A 238 -7.86 -3.23 6.64
N ARG A 239 -7.96 -4.29 5.83
CA ARG A 239 -8.33 -5.64 6.27
C ARG A 239 -7.18 -6.60 5.98
N LEU A 240 -6.09 -6.44 6.73
CA LEU A 240 -4.98 -7.38 6.64
C LEU A 240 -5.36 -8.71 7.29
N GLN A 241 -5.92 -9.61 6.50
CA GLN A 241 -6.01 -11.02 6.88
C GLN A 241 -4.60 -11.60 7.00
N ASP A 242 -4.44 -12.59 7.86
CA ASP A 242 -3.14 -13.21 8.12
C ASP A 242 -2.47 -13.69 6.82
N ILE A 243 -1.27 -13.14 6.53
CA ILE A 243 -0.35 -13.61 5.47
C ILE A 243 0.13 -15.05 5.73
N ASN A 244 -0.14 -15.57 6.93
CA ASN A 244 0.23 -16.91 7.36
C ASN A 244 -0.46 -18.03 6.58
#